data_AF-A0A968P4R5-F1
#
_entry.id   AF-A0A968P4R5-F1
#
_cell.length_a   1.000
_cell.length_b   1.000
_cell.length_c   1.000
_cell.angle_alpha   90.00
_cell.angle_beta   90.00
_cell.angle_gamma   90.00
#
_symmetry.space_group_name_H-M   'P 1'
#
loop_
_entity.id
_entity.type
_entity.pdbx_description
1 polymer ?
#
loop_
_entity_poly.entity_id
_entity_poly.type
_entity_poly.pdbx_seq_one_letter_code
_entity_poly.pdbx_strand_id
1 'polypeptide(L)'
;MTRASLSFTLALGLSSALILAQPRPAAAQTTNPESATYCAETRFCGSECSNTPFQPTLCWTTPYGPARANVIRVEQGQQATQSTNMLYCPNGDYALCFFSGPPDPTGKSGAGNKALPCIVEEGGKTALCTCRAFSAGPYFVDIHAIENLGAYYQTVDACGPEGQLCQNIANCGPTGDKAGCDNYKLAPVCGYVAGQNAANPDSSLIPGADLISTFSFAMSGTDGGYTLGNTDCGAAAYAGCMTAPCSFLPNQGRPVSPLDGQPVECRCPIWSGPYQIGQTLSPEQCAIPHPVSGPTYVWSAAYTVAYETEK
;
A
#
# COMPACT_ATOMS: atom_id res chain seq x y z
N MET A 1 -2.21 60.58 65.88
CA MET A 1 -0.86 60.65 65.29
C MET A 1 -0.86 59.83 64.01
N THR A 2 -0.85 60.54 62.90
CA THR A 2 -0.89 60.06 61.51
C THR A 2 0.44 59.39 61.17
N ARG A 3 0.43 58.15 60.65
CA ARG A 3 1.59 57.56 59.96
C ARG A 3 1.17 57.10 58.57
N ALA A 4 1.99 57.54 57.62
CA ALA A 4 1.76 57.55 56.19
C ALA A 4 1.96 56.17 55.54
N SER A 5 1.19 55.96 54.47
CA SER A 5 1.31 54.88 53.50
C SER A 5 2.63 54.93 52.73
N LEU A 6 3.23 53.76 52.50
CA LEU A 6 4.16 53.55 51.39
C LEU A 6 3.66 52.36 50.55
N SER A 7 3.43 52.65 49.27
CA SER A 7 3.02 51.71 48.23
C SER A 7 4.18 50.82 47.77
N PHE A 8 3.89 49.56 47.43
CA PHE A 8 4.69 48.76 46.51
C PHE A 8 3.76 47.99 45.58
N THR A 9 3.57 48.51 44.36
CA THR A 9 2.82 47.84 43.30
C THR A 9 3.81 47.05 42.45
N LEU A 10 3.75 45.72 42.53
CA LEU A 10 4.57 44.83 41.73
C LEU A 10 3.91 44.65 40.35
N ALA A 11 4.54 45.17 39.29
CA ALA A 11 4.11 44.94 37.92
C ALA A 11 4.70 43.61 37.41
N LEU A 12 3.85 42.60 37.26
CA LEU A 12 4.18 41.35 36.58
C LEU A 12 3.94 41.52 35.06
N GLY A 13 5.03 41.66 34.30
CA GLY A 13 5.00 41.59 32.85
C GLY A 13 4.84 40.15 32.40
N LEU A 14 3.70 39.82 31.78
CA LEU A 14 3.51 38.60 31.03
C LEU A 14 4.20 38.74 29.66
N SER A 15 5.35 38.09 29.52
CA SER A 15 5.96 37.83 28.20
C SER A 15 5.26 36.64 27.57
N SER A 16 4.32 36.90 26.66
CA SER A 16 3.77 35.88 25.76
C SER A 16 4.84 35.43 24.77
N ALA A 17 5.48 34.30 25.05
CA ALA A 17 6.29 33.62 24.05
C ALA A 17 5.35 32.96 23.03
N LEU A 18 5.23 33.56 21.84
CA LEU A 18 4.70 32.87 20.67
C LEU A 18 5.66 31.71 20.35
N ILE A 19 5.29 30.50 20.74
CA ILE A 19 5.90 29.28 20.22
C ILE A 19 5.34 29.12 18.79
N LEU A 20 6.09 29.61 17.81
CA LEU A 20 5.91 29.19 16.42
C LEU A 20 6.21 27.69 16.37
N ALA A 21 5.17 26.87 16.29
CA ALA A 21 5.29 25.47 15.94
C ALA A 21 5.86 25.41 14.52
N GLN A 22 7.16 25.16 14.40
CA GLN A 22 7.77 24.85 13.11
C GLN A 22 7.18 23.51 12.63
N PRO A 23 6.77 23.41 11.35
CA PRO A 23 6.36 22.13 10.78
C PRO A 23 7.52 21.15 10.92
N ARG A 24 7.24 20.02 11.60
CA ARG A 24 8.17 18.90 11.71
C ARG A 24 8.50 18.45 10.28
N PRO A 25 9.77 18.37 9.86
CA PRO A 25 10.09 17.73 8.60
C PRO A 25 9.57 16.28 8.67
N ALA A 26 8.76 15.90 7.68
CA ALA A 26 8.34 14.51 7.48
C ALA A 26 9.60 13.64 7.54
N ALA A 27 9.60 12.63 8.41
CA ALA A 27 10.74 11.73 8.54
C ALA A 27 10.92 11.02 7.20
N ALA A 28 11.93 11.46 6.44
CA ALA A 28 12.23 10.94 5.11
C ALA A 28 12.45 9.42 5.19
N GLN A 29 11.74 8.67 4.33
CA GLN A 29 12.01 7.25 4.12
C GLN A 29 13.47 7.10 3.68
N THR A 30 14.29 6.43 4.49
CA THR A 30 15.67 6.11 4.11
C THR A 30 15.64 4.77 3.40
N THR A 31 15.48 4.79 2.09
CA THR A 31 15.47 3.57 1.27
C THR A 31 16.75 3.44 0.47
N ASN A 32 17.00 2.21 0.01
CA ASN A 32 17.96 1.79 -1.02
C ASN A 32 18.37 2.90 -2.00
N PRO A 33 19.62 2.90 -2.51
CA PRO A 33 20.22 3.98 -3.30
C PRO A 33 19.63 4.16 -4.72
N GLU A 34 18.44 3.62 -5.00
CA GLU A 34 17.71 3.92 -6.22
C GLU A 34 17.24 5.37 -6.14
N SER A 35 17.66 6.14 -7.13
CA SER A 35 17.61 7.61 -7.12
C SER A 35 16.26 8.13 -6.64
N ALA A 36 16.27 9.01 -5.63
CA ALA A 36 15.12 9.78 -5.16
C ALA A 36 14.64 10.77 -6.22
N THR A 37 14.23 10.25 -7.37
CA THR A 37 13.82 11.00 -8.55
C THR A 37 12.36 10.65 -8.81
N TYR A 38 11.53 11.68 -8.90
CA TYR A 38 10.16 11.54 -9.39
C TYR A 38 10.13 10.87 -10.76
N CYS A 39 9.07 10.10 -11.01
CA CYS A 39 8.84 9.56 -12.33
C CYS A 39 8.75 10.71 -13.34
N ALA A 40 9.68 10.73 -14.30
CA ALA A 40 9.86 11.86 -15.19
C ALA A 40 8.60 12.08 -16.04
N GLU A 41 8.26 13.33 -16.29
CA GLU A 41 7.22 13.69 -17.26
C GLU A 41 7.58 13.17 -18.66
N THR A 42 8.87 13.18 -19.00
CA THR A 42 9.40 12.56 -20.21
C THR A 42 9.51 11.05 -20.03
N ARG A 43 8.63 10.31 -20.71
CA ARG A 43 8.50 8.86 -20.56
C ARG A 43 9.53 8.10 -21.38
N PHE A 44 10.01 7.00 -20.83
CA PHE A 44 10.88 6.07 -21.55
C PHE A 44 10.19 5.45 -22.78
N CYS A 45 8.86 5.32 -22.73
CA CYS A 45 8.02 4.71 -23.77
C CYS A 45 7.44 5.71 -24.78
N GLY A 46 7.79 7.00 -24.72
CA GLY A 46 7.20 8.01 -25.59
C GLY A 46 5.70 8.21 -25.33
N SER A 47 4.89 8.35 -26.39
CA SER A 47 3.44 8.57 -26.30
C SER A 47 2.60 7.29 -26.17
N GLU A 48 3.17 6.14 -26.51
CA GLU A 48 2.46 4.86 -26.60
C GLU A 48 2.90 3.91 -25.47
N CYS A 49 2.70 4.33 -24.22
CA CYS A 49 3.07 3.50 -23.07
C CYS A 49 2.09 2.32 -22.91
N SER A 50 2.67 1.14 -22.66
CA SER A 50 1.97 -0.12 -22.40
C SER A 50 2.71 -0.90 -21.30
N ASN A 51 2.29 -2.12 -21.02
CA ASN A 51 3.00 -3.05 -20.14
C ASN A 51 4.33 -3.60 -20.73
N THR A 52 4.64 -3.37 -22.01
CA THR A 52 5.83 -3.94 -22.66
C THR A 52 6.73 -2.87 -23.31
N PRO A 53 8.07 -2.99 -23.19
CA PRO A 53 8.79 -3.97 -22.37
C PRO A 53 8.57 -3.71 -20.87
N PHE A 54 8.61 -4.77 -20.06
CA PHE A 54 8.53 -4.60 -18.61
C PHE A 54 9.72 -3.80 -18.10
N GLN A 55 9.43 -2.68 -17.46
CA GLN A 55 10.40 -1.88 -16.74
C GLN A 55 9.88 -1.65 -15.32
N PRO A 56 10.66 -1.99 -14.28
CA PRO A 56 10.22 -1.76 -12.92
C PRO A 56 10.09 -0.27 -12.62
N THR A 57 9.03 0.11 -11.89
CA THR A 57 8.86 1.47 -11.37
C THR A 57 9.84 1.68 -10.20
N LEU A 58 11.02 2.22 -10.51
CA LEU A 58 12.07 2.56 -9.53
C LEU A 58 12.06 4.04 -9.12
N CYS A 59 11.29 4.86 -9.83
CA CYS A 59 11.10 6.27 -9.54
C CYS A 59 10.03 6.52 -8.49
N TRP A 60 10.00 7.72 -7.94
CA TRP A 60 8.97 8.17 -7.00
C TRP A 60 7.70 8.53 -7.76
N THR A 61 6.62 7.78 -7.49
CA THR A 61 5.27 8.08 -7.99
C THR A 61 4.55 9.08 -7.10
N THR A 62 5.09 9.35 -5.91
CA THR A 62 4.56 10.29 -4.91
C THR A 62 5.67 11.14 -4.30
N PRO A 63 5.36 12.31 -3.69
CA PRO A 63 6.34 13.07 -2.92
C PRO A 63 6.92 12.36 -1.70
N TYR A 64 6.28 11.27 -1.28
CA TYR A 64 6.60 10.55 -0.06
C TYR A 64 7.44 9.30 -0.33
N GLY A 65 7.74 9.00 -1.60
CA GLY A 65 8.62 7.90 -1.97
C GLY A 65 8.14 7.07 -3.17
N PRO A 66 8.78 5.91 -3.40
CA PRO A 66 8.51 5.03 -4.52
C PRO A 66 7.14 4.38 -4.42
N ALA A 67 6.71 3.82 -5.55
CA ALA A 67 5.40 3.22 -5.76
C ALA A 67 4.90 2.32 -4.63
N ARG A 68 5.84 1.59 -4.03
CA ARG A 68 5.59 0.38 -3.27
C ARG A 68 5.56 0.65 -1.77
N ALA A 69 5.92 1.86 -1.36
CA ALA A 69 6.14 2.21 0.04
C ALA A 69 4.96 2.98 0.63
N ASN A 70 4.07 3.56 -0.19
CA ASN A 70 3.15 4.61 0.22
C ASN A 70 1.72 4.35 -0.26
N VAL A 71 0.76 4.77 0.56
CA VAL A 71 -0.65 4.88 0.17
C VAL A 71 -1.09 6.31 0.45
N ILE A 72 -1.56 7.01 -0.58
CA ILE A 72 -2.05 8.38 -0.43
C ILE A 72 -3.51 8.38 0.02
N ARG A 73 -3.84 9.24 0.97
CA ARG A 73 -5.21 9.65 1.31
C ARG A 73 -5.46 11.04 0.73
N VAL A 74 -6.49 11.19 -0.10
CA VAL A 74 -6.80 12.48 -0.75
C VAL A 74 -7.13 13.57 0.28
N GLU A 75 -7.73 13.21 1.42
CA GLU A 75 -8.08 14.17 2.48
C GLU A 75 -7.65 13.71 3.87
N GLN A 76 -7.34 14.69 4.73
CA GLN A 76 -7.03 14.44 6.13
C GLN A 76 -8.23 13.81 6.85
N GLY A 77 -8.06 12.60 7.37
CA GLY A 77 -9.11 11.86 8.08
C GLY A 77 -9.87 10.84 7.21
N GLN A 78 -9.67 10.82 5.90
CA GLN A 78 -10.16 9.74 5.05
C GLN A 78 -9.35 8.45 5.25
N GLN A 79 -9.96 7.30 5.04
CA GLN A 79 -9.22 6.03 4.98
C GLN A 79 -8.68 5.80 3.57
N ALA A 80 -7.60 5.04 3.41
CA ALA A 80 -7.10 4.61 2.09
C ALA A 80 -8.22 3.95 1.25
N THR A 81 -9.12 3.22 1.92
CA THR A 81 -10.32 2.59 1.36
C THR A 81 -11.42 3.57 0.92
N GLN A 82 -11.15 4.87 0.94
CA GLN A 82 -12.04 5.93 0.47
C GLN A 82 -11.36 6.85 -0.56
N SER A 83 -10.13 6.53 -0.93
CA SER A 83 -9.25 7.41 -1.71
C SER A 83 -9.34 7.12 -3.21
N THR A 84 -9.26 8.14 -4.05
CA THR A 84 -9.41 7.99 -5.51
C THR A 84 -8.27 7.20 -6.16
N ASN A 85 -7.11 7.13 -5.50
CA ASN A 85 -5.93 6.39 -5.98
C ASN A 85 -6.12 4.86 -5.94
N MET A 86 -7.12 4.35 -5.20
CA MET A 86 -7.47 2.93 -5.18
C MET A 86 -8.41 2.60 -6.34
N LEU A 87 -7.84 2.26 -7.49
CA LEU A 87 -8.54 1.94 -8.73
C LEU A 87 -9.35 0.66 -8.56
N TYR A 88 -10.63 0.71 -8.93
CA TYR A 88 -11.56 -0.42 -8.83
C TYR A 88 -11.42 -1.32 -10.05
N CYS A 89 -11.17 -2.61 -9.82
CA CYS A 89 -11.09 -3.64 -10.84
C CYS A 89 -12.13 -4.73 -10.55
N PRO A 90 -13.13 -4.95 -11.43
CA PRO A 90 -14.29 -5.79 -11.11
C PRO A 90 -14.01 -7.29 -11.15
N ASN A 91 -13.04 -7.73 -11.97
CA ASN A 91 -12.78 -9.14 -12.25
C ASN A 91 -11.29 -9.39 -12.52
N GLY A 92 -10.86 -10.63 -12.32
CA GLY A 92 -9.49 -11.12 -12.55
C GLY A 92 -8.98 -11.92 -11.37
N ASP A 93 -8.01 -12.79 -11.62
CA ASP A 93 -7.33 -13.53 -10.57
C ASP A 93 -6.28 -12.64 -9.89
N TYR A 94 -6.24 -12.64 -8.56
CA TYR A 94 -5.31 -11.80 -7.80
C TYR A 94 -4.82 -12.49 -6.53
N ALA A 95 -3.75 -11.96 -5.95
CA ALA A 95 -3.27 -12.33 -4.62
C ALA A 95 -3.54 -11.20 -3.61
N LEU A 96 -3.78 -11.54 -2.35
CA LEU A 96 -4.03 -10.60 -1.26
C LEU A 96 -2.98 -10.77 -0.17
N CYS A 97 -1.95 -9.93 -0.22
CA CYS A 97 -0.84 -9.91 0.76
C CYS A 97 -1.06 -8.92 1.91
N PHE A 98 -2.16 -8.18 1.92
CA PHE A 98 -2.43 -7.12 2.90
C PHE A 98 -2.42 -7.62 4.36
N PHE A 99 -2.65 -8.91 4.59
CA PHE A 99 -2.68 -9.52 5.92
C PHE A 99 -1.40 -10.29 6.30
N SER A 100 -0.39 -10.27 5.43
CA SER A 100 0.87 -10.99 5.65
C SER A 100 1.78 -10.28 6.66
N GLY A 101 2.55 -11.03 7.44
CA GLY A 101 3.53 -10.45 8.36
C GLY A 101 4.20 -11.47 9.28
N PRO A 102 3.78 -11.58 10.55
CA PRO A 102 4.41 -12.44 11.53
C PRO A 102 4.23 -13.94 11.24
N PRO A 103 5.04 -14.82 11.88
CA PRO A 103 4.90 -16.26 11.76
C PRO A 103 3.62 -16.83 12.39
N ASP A 104 2.96 -16.05 13.24
CA ASP A 104 1.74 -16.45 13.92
C ASP A 104 0.49 -15.88 13.23
N PRO A 105 -0.66 -16.56 13.29
CA PRO A 105 -1.92 -16.03 12.75
C PRO A 105 -2.31 -14.68 13.37
N THR A 106 -2.80 -13.77 12.53
CA THR A 106 -3.32 -12.44 12.93
C THR A 106 -4.83 -12.37 12.68
N GLY A 107 -5.46 -11.23 12.98
CA GLY A 107 -6.90 -11.02 12.78
C GLY A 107 -7.76 -11.31 14.01
N LYS A 108 -9.06 -11.60 13.79
CA LYS A 108 -10.05 -11.80 14.86
C LYS A 108 -9.75 -13.08 15.63
N SER A 109 -9.74 -12.98 16.97
CA SER A 109 -9.61 -14.15 17.84
C SER A 109 -10.72 -15.18 17.56
N GLY A 110 -10.36 -16.46 17.48
CA GLY A 110 -11.31 -17.54 17.21
C GLY A 110 -11.71 -17.72 15.75
N ALA A 111 -11.25 -16.88 14.81
CA ALA A 111 -11.58 -17.01 13.38
C ALA A 111 -10.85 -18.17 12.67
N GLY A 112 -9.94 -18.87 13.35
CA GLY A 112 -9.22 -20.01 12.77
C GLY A 112 -8.23 -19.63 11.65
N ASN A 113 -7.80 -18.35 11.63
CA ASN A 113 -6.85 -17.85 10.64
C ASN A 113 -5.57 -18.69 10.61
N LYS A 114 -5.01 -18.84 9.42
CA LYS A 114 -3.70 -19.47 9.22
C LYS A 114 -2.64 -18.38 9.16
N ALA A 115 -1.42 -18.71 9.60
CA ALA A 115 -0.29 -17.81 9.48
C ALA A 115 -0.03 -17.44 8.00
N LEU A 116 0.33 -16.18 7.80
CA LEU A 116 0.69 -15.60 6.50
C LEU A 116 2.05 -14.92 6.66
N PRO A 117 3.12 -15.70 6.90
CA PRO A 117 4.43 -15.11 7.20
C PRO A 117 4.95 -14.30 6.02
N CYS A 118 5.66 -13.21 6.31
CA CYS A 118 6.45 -12.49 5.34
C CYS A 118 7.92 -12.45 5.76
N ILE A 119 8.71 -13.28 5.08
CA ILE A 119 10.08 -13.62 5.45
C ILE A 119 11.05 -12.80 4.65
N VAL A 120 11.94 -12.07 5.31
CA VAL A 120 13.01 -11.33 4.66
C VAL A 120 13.98 -12.30 3.97
N GLU A 121 14.16 -12.15 2.66
CA GLU A 121 15.13 -12.93 1.87
C GLU A 121 16.57 -12.52 2.19
N GLU A 122 17.53 -13.37 1.79
CA GLU A 122 18.95 -13.05 1.84
C GLU A 122 19.24 -11.72 1.11
N GLY A 123 19.98 -10.83 1.77
CA GLY A 123 20.28 -9.49 1.26
C GLY A 123 19.29 -8.40 1.68
N GLY A 124 18.17 -8.73 2.33
CA GLY A 124 17.34 -7.76 3.05
C GLY A 124 16.57 -6.76 2.19
N LYS A 125 16.51 -6.96 0.88
CA LYS A 125 15.83 -6.05 -0.07
C LYS A 125 14.43 -6.49 -0.47
N THR A 126 14.14 -7.76 -0.28
CA THR A 126 12.87 -8.39 -0.68
C THR A 126 12.41 -9.29 0.47
N ALA A 127 11.11 -9.37 0.64
CA ALA A 127 10.46 -10.30 1.54
C ALA A 127 9.55 -11.23 0.74
N LEU A 128 9.54 -12.49 1.14
CA LEU A 128 8.73 -13.55 0.61
C LEU A 128 7.48 -13.67 1.47
N CYS A 129 6.39 -13.05 1.02
CA CYS A 129 5.13 -13.03 1.75
C CYS A 129 4.22 -14.18 1.30
N THR A 130 3.72 -14.95 2.26
CA THR A 130 2.61 -15.88 2.04
C THR A 130 1.31 -15.07 1.98
N CYS A 131 0.56 -15.21 0.89
CA CYS A 131 -0.65 -14.46 0.60
C CYS A 131 -1.79 -15.40 0.21
N ARG A 132 -2.99 -14.86 -0.02
CA ARG A 132 -4.17 -15.64 -0.44
C ARG A 132 -4.58 -15.28 -1.85
N ALA A 133 -4.72 -16.26 -2.72
CA ALA A 133 -5.24 -16.06 -4.07
C ALA A 133 -6.76 -16.10 -4.09
N PHE A 134 -7.34 -15.38 -5.04
CA PHE A 134 -8.78 -15.30 -5.29
C PHE A 134 -9.02 -15.25 -6.79
N SER A 135 -10.09 -15.91 -7.24
CA SER A 135 -10.52 -15.94 -8.65
C SER A 135 -11.81 -15.16 -8.92
N ALA A 136 -12.40 -14.60 -7.87
CA ALA A 136 -13.65 -13.87 -7.96
C ALA A 136 -13.68 -12.62 -7.07
N GLY A 137 -14.60 -11.73 -7.43
CA GLY A 137 -14.88 -10.50 -6.70
C GLY A 137 -13.96 -9.34 -7.07
N PRO A 138 -14.34 -8.12 -6.66
CA PRO A 138 -13.56 -6.95 -6.96
C PRO A 138 -12.27 -6.90 -6.15
N TYR A 139 -11.27 -6.29 -6.76
CA TYR A 139 -10.03 -5.90 -6.12
C TYR A 139 -9.67 -4.47 -6.49
N PHE A 140 -8.69 -3.93 -5.80
CA PHE A 140 -8.25 -2.55 -5.92
C PHE A 140 -6.75 -2.48 -6.13
N VAL A 141 -6.35 -1.64 -7.08
CA VAL A 141 -4.95 -1.36 -7.37
C VAL A 141 -4.67 0.08 -6.97
N ASP A 142 -3.72 0.30 -6.07
CA ASP A 142 -3.21 1.66 -5.84
C ASP A 142 -2.43 2.10 -7.08
N ILE A 143 -2.89 3.18 -7.73
CA ILE A 143 -2.24 3.73 -8.93
C ILE A 143 -0.78 4.07 -8.67
N HIS A 144 -0.47 4.52 -7.46
CA HIS A 144 0.88 4.88 -7.09
C HIS A 144 1.76 3.66 -6.93
N ALA A 145 1.18 2.48 -6.68
CA ALA A 145 1.92 1.26 -6.41
C ALA A 145 2.18 0.36 -7.62
N ILE A 146 1.84 0.79 -8.83
CA ILE A 146 2.02 0.00 -10.05
C ILE A 146 3.51 -0.24 -10.34
N GLU A 147 3.95 -1.50 -10.25
CA GLU A 147 5.35 -1.88 -10.42
C GLU A 147 5.85 -1.92 -11.87
N ASN A 148 4.96 -1.90 -12.86
CA ASN A 148 5.33 -1.78 -14.27
C ASN A 148 5.23 -0.31 -14.72
N LEU A 149 6.37 0.30 -15.01
CA LEU A 149 6.49 1.73 -15.29
C LEU A 149 5.68 2.17 -16.52
N GLY A 150 5.61 1.33 -17.55
CA GLY A 150 4.83 1.64 -18.75
C GLY A 150 3.32 1.56 -18.47
N ALA A 151 2.88 0.54 -17.74
CA ALA A 151 1.49 0.42 -17.27
C ALA A 151 1.10 1.55 -16.30
N TYR A 152 2.04 2.00 -15.44
CA TYR A 152 1.87 3.16 -14.57
C TYR A 152 1.58 4.41 -15.41
N TYR A 153 2.45 4.75 -16.36
CA TYR A 153 2.23 5.94 -17.21
C TYR A 153 0.94 5.88 -18.01
N GLN A 154 0.62 4.71 -18.60
CA GLN A 154 -0.63 4.53 -19.33
C GLN A 154 -1.85 4.71 -18.42
N THR A 155 -1.77 4.23 -17.18
CA THR A 155 -2.86 4.36 -16.21
C THR A 155 -3.00 5.79 -15.72
N VAL A 156 -1.91 6.50 -15.43
CA VAL A 156 -1.92 7.93 -15.07
C VAL A 156 -2.52 8.79 -16.19
N ASP A 157 -2.20 8.49 -17.44
CA ASP A 157 -2.80 9.19 -18.59
C ASP A 157 -4.29 9.00 -18.70
N ALA A 158 -4.73 7.76 -18.51
CA ALA A 158 -6.13 7.43 -18.60
C ALA A 158 -6.90 8.01 -17.41
N CYS A 159 -6.38 7.84 -16.21
CA CYS A 159 -7.12 8.00 -14.96
C CYS A 159 -6.80 9.30 -14.22
N GLY A 160 -5.82 10.07 -14.69
CA GLY A 160 -5.20 11.14 -13.92
C GLY A 160 -4.23 10.59 -12.87
N PRO A 161 -3.36 11.45 -12.30
CA PRO A 161 -2.33 11.04 -11.35
C PRO A 161 -2.89 10.41 -10.06
N GLU A 162 -4.12 10.76 -9.68
CA GLU A 162 -4.77 10.27 -8.46
C GLU A 162 -5.95 9.33 -8.75
N GLY A 163 -6.07 8.82 -9.98
CA GLY A 163 -7.13 7.88 -10.37
C GLY A 163 -8.54 8.47 -10.51
N GLN A 164 -8.69 9.78 -10.39
CA GLN A 164 -9.97 10.49 -10.32
C GLN A 164 -10.84 10.39 -11.59
N LEU A 165 -10.25 10.07 -12.74
CA LEU A 165 -10.95 9.94 -14.03
C LEU A 165 -11.36 8.49 -14.35
N CYS A 166 -11.05 7.54 -13.47
CA CYS A 166 -11.39 6.12 -13.62
C CYS A 166 -12.26 5.62 -12.47
N GLN A 167 -12.78 4.40 -12.61
CA GLN A 167 -13.42 3.67 -11.53
C GLN A 167 -12.43 3.49 -10.38
N ASN A 168 -12.84 3.90 -9.18
CA ASN A 168 -12.05 3.84 -7.95
C ASN A 168 -12.97 3.61 -6.75
N ILE A 169 -12.40 3.29 -5.59
CA ILE A 169 -13.21 2.96 -4.42
C ILE A 169 -14.10 4.13 -3.97
N ALA A 170 -13.70 5.38 -4.21
CA ALA A 170 -14.47 6.56 -3.82
C ALA A 170 -15.76 6.72 -4.64
N ASN A 171 -15.73 6.43 -5.95
CA ASN A 171 -16.89 6.53 -6.84
C ASN A 171 -17.65 5.21 -7.05
N CYS A 172 -17.02 4.05 -6.85
CA CYS A 172 -17.60 2.72 -7.04
C CYS A 172 -17.94 1.98 -5.74
N GLY A 173 -17.35 2.37 -4.61
CA GLY A 173 -17.52 1.67 -3.34
C GLY A 173 -16.78 0.31 -3.28
N PRO A 174 -16.86 -0.40 -2.15
CA PRO A 174 -16.15 -1.67 -1.93
C PRO A 174 -16.55 -2.81 -2.88
N THR A 175 -17.79 -2.78 -3.37
CA THR A 175 -18.42 -3.84 -4.18
C THR A 175 -18.68 -3.41 -5.63
N GLY A 176 -18.40 -2.15 -5.98
CA GLY A 176 -18.65 -1.62 -7.32
C GLY A 176 -20.10 -1.23 -7.61
N ASP A 177 -20.99 -1.32 -6.63
CA ASP A 177 -22.44 -1.10 -6.78
C ASP A 177 -22.89 0.33 -6.51
N LYS A 178 -21.96 1.23 -6.16
CA LYS A 178 -22.29 2.63 -5.88
C LYS A 178 -22.85 3.28 -7.14
N ALA A 179 -24.00 3.93 -6.99
CA ALA A 179 -24.66 4.64 -8.08
C ALA A 179 -23.71 5.64 -8.75
N GLY A 180 -23.55 5.52 -10.07
CA GLY A 180 -22.65 6.35 -10.86
C GLY A 180 -21.24 5.79 -11.07
N CYS A 181 -20.92 4.58 -10.58
CA CYS A 181 -19.65 3.90 -10.89
C CYS A 181 -19.41 3.77 -12.41
N ASP A 182 -20.46 3.41 -13.16
CA ASP A 182 -20.41 3.21 -14.62
C ASP A 182 -20.17 4.51 -15.42
N ASN A 183 -20.21 5.67 -14.78
CA ASN A 183 -19.85 6.94 -15.43
C ASN A 183 -18.35 7.10 -15.64
N TYR A 184 -17.55 6.25 -15.00
CA TYR A 184 -16.10 6.25 -15.08
C TYR A 184 -15.62 5.05 -15.87
N LYS A 185 -14.53 5.23 -16.62
CA LYS A 185 -13.90 4.13 -17.36
C LYS A 185 -13.07 3.25 -16.43
N LEU A 186 -12.91 1.98 -16.80
CA LEU A 186 -12.01 1.06 -16.12
C LEU A 186 -10.55 1.50 -16.36
N ALA A 187 -9.70 1.37 -15.33
CA ALA A 187 -8.29 1.70 -15.44
C ALA A 187 -7.53 0.67 -16.30
N PRO A 188 -6.56 1.09 -17.15
CA PRO A 188 -5.76 0.16 -17.96
C PRO A 188 -5.08 -0.95 -17.16
N VAL A 189 -4.56 -0.64 -15.97
CA VAL A 189 -3.91 -1.63 -15.09
C VAL A 189 -4.83 -2.80 -14.72
N CYS A 190 -6.15 -2.59 -14.61
CA CYS A 190 -7.08 -3.69 -14.33
C CYS A 190 -7.06 -4.75 -15.44
N GLY A 191 -6.87 -4.33 -16.70
CA GLY A 191 -6.73 -5.25 -17.82
C GLY A 191 -5.47 -6.11 -17.73
N TYR A 192 -4.35 -5.53 -17.28
CA TYR A 192 -3.09 -6.24 -17.12
C TYR A 192 -3.08 -7.20 -15.93
N VAL A 193 -3.74 -6.84 -14.82
CA VAL A 193 -3.91 -7.75 -13.68
C VAL A 193 -4.86 -8.89 -14.06
N ALA A 194 -6.00 -8.59 -14.67
CA ALA A 194 -6.94 -9.62 -15.13
C ALA A 194 -6.36 -10.53 -16.22
N GLY A 195 -5.48 -10.00 -17.07
CA GLY A 195 -4.77 -10.73 -18.13
C GLY A 195 -3.44 -11.35 -17.71
N GLN A 196 -3.12 -11.31 -16.42
CA GLN A 196 -1.84 -11.80 -15.89
C GLN A 196 -1.65 -13.29 -16.21
N ASN A 197 -0.51 -13.60 -16.81
CA ASN A 197 -0.13 -14.95 -17.18
C ASN A 197 1.39 -15.06 -17.29
N ALA A 198 1.99 -15.99 -16.53
CA ALA A 198 3.44 -16.18 -16.49
C ALA A 198 4.09 -16.43 -17.86
N ALA A 199 3.34 -16.99 -18.83
CA ALA A 199 3.80 -17.32 -20.17
C ALA A 199 3.44 -16.27 -21.25
N ASN A 200 2.61 -15.26 -20.94
CA ASN A 200 2.19 -14.24 -21.90
C ASN A 200 2.54 -12.83 -21.42
N PRO A 201 3.74 -12.30 -21.74
CA PRO A 201 4.15 -10.97 -21.30
C PRO A 201 3.29 -9.85 -21.87
N ASP A 202 2.69 -10.01 -23.06
CA ASP A 202 1.98 -8.94 -23.76
C ASP A 202 0.65 -8.56 -23.09
N SER A 203 0.01 -9.49 -22.37
CA SER A 203 -1.20 -9.22 -21.59
C SER A 203 -0.96 -9.07 -20.08
N SER A 204 0.27 -9.26 -19.62
CA SER A 204 0.61 -9.34 -18.20
C SER A 204 1.16 -8.05 -17.64
N LEU A 205 0.85 -7.75 -16.37
CA LEU A 205 1.47 -6.64 -15.68
C LEU A 205 2.96 -6.91 -15.43
N ILE A 206 3.30 -8.11 -14.97
CA ILE A 206 4.69 -8.52 -14.71
C ILE A 206 4.97 -9.86 -15.39
N PRO A 207 5.86 -9.92 -16.40
CA PRO A 207 6.24 -11.17 -17.04
C PRO A 207 6.77 -12.22 -16.04
N GLY A 208 6.34 -13.47 -16.21
CA GLY A 208 6.77 -14.59 -15.37
C GLY A 208 6.03 -14.76 -14.03
N ALA A 209 5.24 -13.77 -13.60
CA ALA A 209 4.38 -13.92 -12.42
C ALA A 209 3.11 -14.71 -12.75
N ASP A 210 2.65 -15.55 -11.83
CA ASP A 210 1.36 -16.25 -11.95
C ASP A 210 0.19 -15.32 -11.60
N LEU A 211 0.37 -14.51 -10.54
CA LEU A 211 -0.62 -13.56 -10.04
C LEU A 211 0.06 -12.24 -9.67
N ILE A 212 -0.74 -11.20 -9.50
CA ILE A 212 -0.32 -9.91 -8.97
C ILE A 212 -0.99 -9.69 -7.61
N SER A 213 -0.24 -9.23 -6.61
CA SER A 213 -0.83 -8.85 -5.33
C SER A 213 -1.61 -7.54 -5.46
N THR A 214 -2.84 -7.51 -4.95
CA THR A 214 -3.72 -6.34 -4.93
C THR A 214 -4.38 -6.20 -3.55
N PHE A 215 -5.26 -5.21 -3.38
CA PHE A 215 -6.11 -5.09 -2.19
C PHE A 215 -7.51 -5.61 -2.49
N SER A 216 -8.14 -6.30 -1.53
CA SER A 216 -9.55 -6.65 -1.60
C SER A 216 -10.12 -6.80 -0.19
N PHE A 217 -11.44 -6.68 -0.09
CA PHE A 217 -12.19 -6.97 1.13
C PHE A 217 -12.44 -8.47 1.32
N ALA A 218 -12.01 -9.36 0.42
CA ALA A 218 -12.33 -10.80 0.47
C ALA A 218 -12.02 -11.50 1.82
N MET A 219 -10.98 -11.05 2.54
CA MET A 219 -10.61 -11.59 3.85
C MET A 219 -11.11 -10.76 5.04
N SER A 220 -11.76 -9.63 4.78
CA SER A 220 -12.24 -8.68 5.78
C SER A 220 -13.72 -8.36 5.58
N GLY A 221 -14.54 -8.60 6.59
CA GLY A 221 -15.99 -8.35 6.50
C GLY A 221 -16.73 -9.11 7.58
N THR A 222 -18.03 -9.29 7.40
CA THR A 222 -18.88 -10.09 8.30
C THR A 222 -18.34 -11.51 8.44
N ASP A 223 -18.02 -12.15 7.32
CA ASP A 223 -17.53 -13.53 7.26
C ASP A 223 -16.00 -13.63 7.20
N GLY A 224 -15.32 -12.47 7.11
CA GLY A 224 -13.87 -12.38 7.07
C GLY A 224 -13.23 -12.54 8.44
N GLY A 225 -12.13 -13.31 8.50
CA GLY A 225 -11.35 -13.53 9.71
C GLY A 225 -10.47 -12.35 10.13
N TYR A 226 -10.37 -11.30 9.32
CA TYR A 226 -9.50 -10.15 9.59
C TYR A 226 -10.30 -8.86 9.82
N THR A 227 -9.73 -7.98 10.64
CA THR A 227 -10.29 -6.65 10.94
C THR A 227 -9.43 -5.60 10.26
N LEU A 228 -10.00 -4.88 9.29
CA LEU A 228 -9.33 -3.72 8.68
C LEU A 228 -9.09 -2.65 9.75
N GLY A 229 -7.96 -1.98 9.62
CA GLY A 229 -7.57 -0.90 10.51
C GLY A 229 -6.43 -0.09 9.93
N ASN A 230 -5.82 0.73 10.78
CA ASN A 230 -4.67 1.54 10.44
C ASN A 230 -3.86 1.74 11.73
N THR A 231 -3.06 0.73 12.10
CA THR A 231 -2.19 0.79 13.27
C THR A 231 -0.86 1.43 12.88
N ASP A 232 -0.54 2.57 13.49
CA ASP A 232 0.76 3.24 13.34
C ASP A 232 1.84 2.54 14.14
N CYS A 233 2.93 2.19 13.47
CA CYS A 233 3.99 1.37 14.02
C CYS A 233 5.34 2.09 14.13
N GLY A 234 5.37 3.41 13.94
CA GLY A 234 6.64 4.14 13.90
C GLY A 234 7.54 3.64 12.76
N ALA A 235 8.85 3.80 12.90
CA ALA A 235 9.81 3.49 11.85
C ALA A 235 10.45 2.09 12.00
N ALA A 236 10.28 1.23 11.00
CA ALA A 236 10.97 -0.07 10.89
C ALA A 236 11.04 -0.53 9.42
N ALA A 237 11.55 -1.74 9.21
CA ALA A 237 11.48 -2.40 7.92
C ALA A 237 10.09 -2.98 7.66
N TYR A 238 9.56 -2.81 6.46
CA TYR A 238 8.26 -3.37 6.04
C TYR A 238 8.27 -3.77 4.56
N ALA A 239 7.39 -4.69 4.19
CA ALA A 239 7.23 -5.18 2.82
C ALA A 239 6.08 -4.44 2.10
N GLY A 240 6.40 -3.79 0.99
CA GLY A 240 5.45 -3.10 0.13
C GLY A 240 4.89 -4.02 -0.94
N CYS A 241 3.80 -4.75 -0.66
CA CYS A 241 3.35 -5.83 -1.54
C CYS A 241 2.38 -5.43 -2.67
N MET A 242 1.90 -4.19 -2.71
CA MET A 242 0.91 -3.80 -3.72
C MET A 242 1.52 -3.86 -5.13
N THR A 243 0.87 -4.63 -6.00
CA THR A 243 1.30 -5.05 -7.34
C THR A 243 2.59 -5.88 -7.43
N ALA A 244 3.05 -6.45 -6.30
CA ALA A 244 4.18 -7.37 -6.30
C ALA A 244 3.87 -8.67 -7.08
N PRO A 245 4.87 -9.28 -7.73
CA PRO A 245 4.72 -10.53 -8.45
C PRO A 245 4.55 -11.72 -7.49
N CYS A 246 3.62 -12.61 -7.83
CA CYS A 246 3.29 -13.78 -7.04
C CYS A 246 3.40 -15.07 -7.87
N SER A 247 3.75 -16.16 -7.20
CA SER A 247 3.82 -17.52 -7.77
C SER A 247 2.97 -18.49 -6.96
N PHE A 248 2.43 -19.50 -7.64
CA PHE A 248 1.89 -20.67 -6.93
C PHE A 248 3.01 -21.45 -6.24
N LEU A 249 2.70 -21.98 -5.05
CA LEU A 249 3.66 -22.81 -4.33
C LEU A 249 4.01 -24.07 -5.14
N PRO A 250 5.29 -24.51 -5.19
CA PRO A 250 5.76 -25.58 -6.09
C PRO A 250 4.97 -26.91 -6.00
N ASN A 251 4.37 -27.20 -4.84
CA ASN A 251 3.68 -28.46 -4.57
C ASN A 251 2.15 -28.41 -4.77
N GLN A 252 1.60 -27.30 -5.28
CA GLN A 252 0.14 -27.12 -5.44
C GLN A 252 -0.34 -27.21 -6.88
N GLY A 253 0.57 -27.42 -7.84
CA GLY A 253 0.27 -27.28 -9.26
C GLY A 253 0.04 -25.80 -9.65
N ARG A 254 0.11 -25.49 -10.94
CA ARG A 254 -0.31 -24.19 -11.48
C ARG A 254 -1.71 -24.35 -12.07
N PRO A 255 -2.78 -24.07 -11.32
CA PRO A 255 -4.12 -24.16 -11.87
C PRO A 255 -4.32 -23.07 -12.93
N VAL A 256 -5.33 -23.26 -13.80
CA VAL A 256 -5.74 -22.23 -14.76
C VAL A 256 -6.33 -21.00 -14.06
N SER A 257 -6.91 -21.20 -12.87
CA SER A 257 -7.42 -20.15 -11.99
C SER A 257 -7.32 -20.63 -10.52
N PRO A 258 -6.97 -19.77 -9.55
CA PRO A 258 -6.78 -20.17 -8.16
C PRO A 258 -8.11 -20.56 -7.49
N LEU A 259 -8.02 -21.45 -6.50
CA LEU A 259 -9.10 -21.61 -5.53
C LEU A 259 -9.08 -20.43 -4.55
N ASP A 260 -10.23 -19.88 -4.22
CA ASP A 260 -10.32 -18.79 -3.24
C ASP A 260 -9.70 -19.19 -1.89
N GLY A 261 -8.78 -18.35 -1.42
CA GLY A 261 -8.01 -18.60 -0.21
C GLY A 261 -6.82 -19.55 -0.38
N GLN A 262 -6.50 -20.00 -1.60
CA GLN A 262 -5.30 -20.80 -1.87
C GLN A 262 -4.04 -20.01 -1.50
N PRO A 263 -3.08 -20.59 -0.76
CA PRO A 263 -1.85 -19.89 -0.43
C PRO A 263 -0.96 -19.74 -1.66
N VAL A 264 -0.44 -18.54 -1.85
CA VAL A 264 0.55 -18.19 -2.88
C VAL A 264 1.69 -17.41 -2.24
N GLU A 265 2.78 -17.26 -2.97
CA GLU A 265 3.98 -16.60 -2.48
C GLU A 265 4.33 -15.40 -3.35
N CYS A 266 4.44 -14.23 -2.72
CA CYS A 266 4.70 -12.98 -3.40
C CYS A 266 6.04 -12.39 -2.96
N ARG A 267 6.81 -11.88 -3.92
CA ARG A 267 8.13 -11.27 -3.68
C ARG A 267 7.94 -9.77 -3.54
N CYS A 268 7.83 -9.28 -2.31
CA CYS A 268 7.56 -7.89 -2.01
C CYS A 268 8.85 -7.13 -1.66
N PRO A 269 9.11 -5.96 -2.25
CA PRO A 269 10.25 -5.14 -1.88
C PRO A 269 10.16 -4.63 -0.44
N ILE A 270 11.30 -4.55 0.22
CA ILE A 270 11.44 -4.06 1.60
C ILE A 270 11.84 -2.58 1.60
N TRP A 271 11.15 -1.83 2.45
CA TRP A 271 11.41 -0.42 2.72
C TRP A 271 11.73 -0.23 4.20
N SER A 272 12.31 0.93 4.52
CA SER A 272 12.57 1.33 5.90
C SER A 272 12.07 2.76 6.11
N GLY A 273 11.22 2.92 7.11
CA GLY A 273 10.58 4.20 7.37
C GLY A 273 9.34 4.03 8.24
N PRO A 274 8.63 5.14 8.51
CA PRO A 274 7.33 5.07 9.13
C PRO A 274 6.38 4.20 8.32
N TYR A 275 5.55 3.39 8.98
CA TYR A 275 4.57 2.55 8.30
C TYR A 275 3.32 2.37 9.15
N GLN A 276 2.23 2.02 8.47
CA GLN A 276 0.99 1.62 9.08
C GLN A 276 0.63 0.20 8.63
N ILE A 277 0.22 -0.62 9.59
CA ILE A 277 -0.36 -1.92 9.31
C ILE A 277 -1.85 -1.72 9.07
N GLY A 278 -2.36 -2.26 7.97
CA GLY A 278 -3.76 -2.17 7.57
C GLY A 278 -4.76 -2.98 8.43
N GLN A 279 -4.35 -3.38 9.63
CA GLN A 279 -5.12 -4.17 10.58
C GLN A 279 -5.27 -3.40 11.88
N THR A 280 -6.35 -3.67 12.63
CA THR A 280 -6.49 -3.13 13.99
C THR A 280 -5.69 -4.00 14.96
N LEU A 281 -4.53 -3.49 15.36
CA LEU A 281 -3.58 -4.12 16.28
C LEU A 281 -3.24 -3.17 17.44
N SER A 282 -2.82 -3.72 18.58
CA SER A 282 -2.19 -2.91 19.63
C SER A 282 -0.78 -2.49 19.19
N PRO A 283 -0.26 -1.32 19.63
CA PRO A 283 1.06 -0.83 19.22
C PRO A 283 2.20 -1.81 19.49
N GLU A 284 2.10 -2.64 20.52
CA GLU A 284 3.11 -3.63 20.88
C GLU A 284 3.21 -4.75 19.83
N GLN A 285 2.14 -5.00 19.06
CA GLN A 285 2.11 -5.99 18.00
C GLN A 285 2.78 -5.52 16.70
N CYS A 286 3.16 -4.23 16.62
CA CYS A 286 3.96 -3.72 15.52
C CYS A 286 5.33 -4.40 15.43
N ALA A 287 5.94 -4.69 16.59
CA ALA A 287 7.20 -5.39 16.67
C ALA A 287 6.99 -6.89 16.45
N ILE A 288 7.58 -7.45 15.38
CA ILE A 288 7.63 -8.90 15.20
C ILE A 288 8.87 -9.43 15.91
N PRO A 289 8.73 -10.35 16.89
CA PRO A 289 9.88 -10.92 17.57
C PRO A 289 10.84 -11.59 16.58
N HIS A 290 12.10 -11.15 16.59
CA HIS A 290 13.15 -11.75 15.78
C HIS A 290 13.80 -12.90 16.56
N PRO A 291 13.74 -14.15 16.06
CA PRO A 291 14.43 -15.25 16.71
C PRO A 291 15.95 -15.05 16.61
N VAL A 292 16.69 -15.41 17.66
CA VAL A 292 18.18 -15.38 17.68
C VAL A 292 18.77 -16.27 16.57
N SER A 293 18.05 -17.34 16.24
CA SER A 293 18.30 -18.22 15.10
C SER A 293 17.00 -18.45 14.34
N GLY A 294 16.93 -18.02 13.08
CA GLY A 294 15.76 -18.23 12.24
C GLY A 294 15.51 -17.10 11.25
N PRO A 295 14.43 -17.19 10.47
CA PRO A 295 14.03 -16.14 9.54
C PRO A 295 13.69 -14.84 10.27
N THR A 296 13.98 -13.72 9.61
CA THR A 296 13.51 -12.39 9.98
C THR A 296 12.17 -12.15 9.29
N TYR A 297 11.21 -11.58 10.01
CA TYR A 297 9.88 -11.29 9.49
C TYR A 297 9.64 -9.78 9.45
N VAL A 298 8.86 -9.34 8.47
CA VAL A 298 8.38 -7.95 8.34
C VAL A 298 6.89 -7.96 8.08
N TRP A 299 6.20 -6.86 8.36
CA TRP A 299 4.80 -6.71 7.99
C TRP A 299 4.67 -6.39 6.49
N SER A 300 3.67 -6.95 5.82
CA SER A 300 3.13 -6.37 4.60
C SER A 300 2.37 -5.11 4.98
N ALA A 301 2.90 -3.95 4.58
CA ALA A 301 2.42 -2.66 5.06
C ALA A 301 2.73 -1.54 4.07
N ALA A 302 2.24 -0.35 4.38
CA ALA A 302 2.54 0.86 3.64
C ALA A 302 2.58 2.07 4.57
N TYR A 303 3.27 3.11 4.14
CA TYR A 303 3.20 4.42 4.77
C TYR A 303 1.99 5.18 4.23
N THR A 304 0.97 5.32 5.06
CA THR A 304 -0.28 5.99 4.69
C THR A 304 -0.18 7.47 5.05
N VAL A 305 -0.19 8.33 4.04
CA VAL A 305 0.02 9.78 4.15
C VAL A 305 -1.20 10.55 3.64
N ALA A 306 -1.50 11.69 4.26
CA ALA A 306 -2.48 12.61 3.68
C ALA A 306 -1.78 13.41 2.58
N TYR A 307 -2.43 13.56 1.43
CA TYR A 307 -1.95 14.45 0.39
C TYR A 307 -2.07 15.89 0.90
N GLU A 308 -0.94 16.57 1.08
CA GLU A 308 -0.96 18.01 1.30
C GLU A 308 -1.16 18.66 -0.06
N THR A 309 -2.38 19.11 -0.36
CA THR A 309 -2.57 20.04 -1.47
C THR A 309 -1.79 21.31 -1.14
N GLU A 310 -0.75 21.61 -1.92
CA GLU A 310 -0.11 22.93 -1.85
C GLU A 310 -1.21 23.99 -1.97
N LYS A 311 -1.35 24.81 -0.93
CA LYS A 311 -2.27 25.95 -0.89
C LYS A 311 -1.67 27.15 -1.62
#